data_AF-A0A485LVC5-F1
#
_entry.id   AF-A0A485LVC5-F1
#
_cell.length_a   1.000
_cell.length_b   1.000
_cell.length_c   1.000
_cell.angle_alpha   90.00
_cell.angle_beta   90.00
_cell.angle_gamma   90.00
#
_symmetry.space_group_name_H-M   'P 1'
#
loop_
_entity.id
_entity.type
_entity.pdbx_description
1 polymer ?
#
loop_
_entity_poly.entity_id
_entity_poly.type
_entity_poly.pdbx_seq_one_letter_code
_entity_poly.pdbx_strand_id
1 'polypeptide(L)'
;MNITAKFSSNRRVLLMVWIAIFLMKLSIGIFHILAAQRYRAEPLQFGLNAIEYHGKDPEAEKTFDRYSKSIIRTIDAYERNNQRMHLLAAYGYFVAAATSLTSAILELRSLLRGNR
;
A
#
# COMPACT_ATOMS: atom_id res chain seq x y z
N MET A 1 2.07 28.21 39.12
CA MET A 1 1.71 27.17 38.13
C MET A 1 2.67 26.00 38.29
N ASN A 2 2.20 24.76 38.51
CA ASN A 2 3.04 23.63 38.92
C ASN A 2 3.80 23.03 37.72
N ILE A 3 5.14 23.03 37.77
CA ILE A 3 6.03 22.67 36.65
C ILE A 3 5.84 21.19 36.25
N THR A 4 5.62 20.32 37.23
CA THR A 4 5.35 18.88 37.03
C THR A 4 4.05 18.64 36.26
N ALA A 5 2.99 19.39 36.56
CA ALA A 5 1.72 19.30 35.85
C ALA A 5 1.84 19.78 34.39
N LYS A 6 2.61 20.85 34.14
CA LYS A 6 2.90 21.34 32.78
C LYS A 6 3.71 20.32 31.96
N PHE A 7 4.69 19.67 32.58
CA PHE A 7 5.54 18.68 31.92
C PHE A 7 4.77 17.39 31.58
N SER A 8 3.91 16.91 32.49
CA SER A 8 3.01 15.76 32.25
C SER A 8 2.00 16.05 31.14
N SER A 9 1.41 17.26 31.12
CA SER A 9 0.50 17.70 30.06
C SER A 9 1.16 17.70 28.68
N ASN A 10 2.35 18.28 28.55
CA ASN A 10 3.10 18.30 27.28
C ASN A 10 3.42 16.88 26.76
N ARG A 11 3.77 15.95 27.66
CA ARG A 11 4.04 14.56 27.29
C ARG A 11 2.81 13.79 26.86
N ARG A 12 1.65 14.03 27.49
CA ARG A 12 0.37 13.47 27.04
C ARG A 12 0.03 13.93 25.62
N VAL A 13 0.27 15.21 25.32
CA VAL A 13 0.09 15.75 23.95
C VAL A 13 1.05 15.08 22.98
N LEU A 14 2.34 14.96 23.31
CA LEU A 14 3.32 14.25 22.46
C LEU A 14 2.95 12.78 22.23
N LEU A 15 2.47 12.08 23.26
CA LEU A 15 1.97 10.72 23.13
C LEU A 15 0.81 10.64 22.13
N MET A 16 -0.18 11.53 22.25
CA MET A 16 -1.31 11.58 21.31
C MET A 16 -0.86 11.87 19.88
N VAL A 17 0.10 12.77 19.69
CA VAL A 17 0.68 13.07 18.38
C VAL A 17 1.33 11.83 17.78
N TRP A 18 2.15 11.10 18.55
CA TRP A 18 2.78 9.88 18.05
C TRP A 18 1.78 8.77 17.72
N ILE A 19 0.73 8.62 18.52
CA ILE A 19 -0.37 7.69 18.24
C ILE A 19 -1.08 8.09 16.94
N ALA A 20 -1.39 9.37 16.74
CA ALA A 20 -2.04 9.84 15.52
C ALA A 20 -1.17 9.59 14.27
N ILE A 21 0.14 9.88 14.35
CA ILE A 21 1.09 9.61 13.26
C ILE A 21 1.18 8.10 12.98
N PHE A 22 1.23 7.27 14.03
CA PHE A 22 1.22 5.81 13.91
C PHE A 22 -0.02 5.32 13.15
N LEU A 23 -1.21 5.76 13.59
CA LEU A 23 -2.47 5.36 12.96
C LEU A 23 -2.53 5.81 11.50
N MET A 24 -2.14 7.04 11.20
CA MET A 24 -2.10 7.54 9.82
C MET A 24 -1.22 6.67 8.92
N LYS A 25 0.02 6.39 9.34
CA LYS A 25 0.95 5.55 8.57
C LYS A 25 0.45 4.11 8.43
N LEU A 26 -0.10 3.54 9.49
CA LEU A 26 -0.69 2.20 9.48
C LEU A 26 -1.84 2.13 8.48
N SER A 27 -2.75 3.10 8.50
CA SER A 27 -3.87 3.19 7.55
C SER A 27 -3.38 3.28 6.11
N ILE A 28 -2.38 4.12 5.81
CA ILE A 28 -1.82 4.24 4.46
C ILE A 28 -1.20 2.90 4.01
N GLY A 29 -0.47 2.21 4.89
CA GLY A 29 0.08 0.88 4.61
C GLY A 29 -1.01 -0.15 4.29
N ILE A 30 -2.11 -0.15 5.05
CA ILE A 30 -3.27 -1.01 4.80
C ILE A 30 -3.91 -0.69 3.45
N PHE A 31 -4.10 0.60 3.10
CA PHE A 31 -4.64 0.99 1.79
C PHE A 31 -3.79 0.48 0.64
N HIS A 32 -2.46 0.49 0.77
CA HIS A 32 -1.58 -0.08 -0.25
C HIS A 32 -1.71 -1.60 -0.37
N ILE A 33 -1.92 -2.34 0.73
CA ILE A 33 -2.21 -3.78 0.67
C ILE A 33 -3.55 -4.03 -0.02
N LEU A 34 -4.59 -3.28 0.34
CA LEU A 34 -5.92 -3.39 -0.29
C LEU A 34 -5.85 -3.07 -1.79
N ALA A 35 -5.09 -2.06 -2.18
CA ALA A 35 -4.84 -1.74 -3.59
C ALA A 35 -4.14 -2.92 -4.30
N ALA A 36 -3.07 -3.47 -3.73
CA ALA A 36 -2.36 -4.62 -4.27
C ALA A 36 -3.26 -5.88 -4.40
N GLN A 37 -4.27 -6.03 -3.54
CA GLN A 37 -5.23 -7.13 -3.60
C GLN A 37 -6.35 -6.88 -4.63
N ARG A 38 -6.81 -5.64 -4.79
CA ARG A 38 -7.87 -5.28 -5.76
C ARG A 38 -7.43 -5.52 -7.21
N TYR A 39 -6.16 -5.30 -7.53
CA TYR A 39 -5.60 -5.61 -8.86
C TYR A 39 -5.42 -7.12 -9.13
N ARG A 40 -5.71 -7.98 -8.15
CA ARG A 40 -5.75 -9.43 -8.35
C ARG A 40 -7.10 -9.91 -8.89
N ALA A 41 -8.13 -9.07 -8.84
CA ALA A 41 -9.52 -9.52 -8.92
C ALA A 41 -9.99 -9.86 -10.34
N GLU A 42 -9.38 -9.31 -11.39
CA GLU A 42 -9.58 -9.75 -12.77
C GLU A 42 -8.45 -9.10 -13.57
N PRO A 43 -7.61 -9.86 -14.31
CA PRO A 43 -6.74 -9.23 -15.30
C PRO A 43 -7.64 -8.38 -16.20
N LEU A 44 -7.21 -7.17 -16.55
CA LEU A 44 -7.88 -6.38 -17.58
C LEU A 44 -7.91 -7.21 -18.87
N GLN A 45 -8.93 -8.05 -19.00
CA GLN A 45 -9.33 -8.65 -20.25
C GLN A 45 -9.94 -7.50 -21.04
N PHE A 46 -9.07 -6.65 -21.59
CA PHE A 46 -9.43 -5.94 -22.80
C PHE A 46 -10.07 -7.00 -23.70
N GLY A 47 -11.23 -6.70 -24.28
CA GLY A 47 -12.00 -7.62 -25.10
C GLY A 47 -11.30 -8.07 -26.39
N LEU A 48 -9.99 -8.30 -26.36
CA LEU A 48 -9.16 -8.93 -27.37
C LEU A 48 -9.58 -10.39 -27.60
N ASN A 49 -10.17 -11.05 -26.59
CA ASN A 49 -10.86 -12.33 -26.80
C ASN A 49 -12.15 -12.17 -27.64
N ALA A 50 -12.69 -10.96 -27.77
CA ALA A 50 -13.90 -10.67 -28.55
C ALA A 50 -13.60 -10.11 -29.96
N ILE A 51 -12.32 -9.91 -30.31
CA ILE A 51 -11.93 -9.55 -31.68
C ILE A 51 -11.44 -10.83 -32.35
N GLU A 52 -12.37 -11.67 -32.81
CA GLU A 52 -12.03 -12.79 -33.68
C GLU A 52 -11.80 -12.27 -35.11
N TYR A 53 -10.65 -12.58 -35.69
CA TYR A 53 -10.41 -12.32 -37.09
C TYR A 53 -11.16 -13.36 -37.94
N HIS A 54 -12.28 -12.96 -38.55
CA HIS A 54 -13.09 -13.82 -39.42
C HIS A 54 -12.63 -13.87 -40.89
N GLY A 55 -11.38 -13.50 -41.18
CA GLY A 55 -10.83 -13.52 -42.54
C GLY A 55 -10.37 -14.92 -42.97
N LYS A 56 -10.32 -15.17 -44.28
CA LYS A 56 -9.90 -16.48 -44.86
C LYS A 56 -8.37 -16.66 -44.96
N ASP A 57 -7.58 -15.66 -44.55
CA ASP A 57 -6.13 -15.69 -44.65
C ASP A 57 -5.49 -16.28 -43.37
N PRO A 58 -4.86 -17.47 -43.43
CA PRO A 58 -4.24 -18.11 -42.28
C PRO A 58 -3.03 -17.36 -41.72
N GLU A 59 -2.35 -16.54 -42.54
CA GLU A 59 -1.18 -15.78 -42.10
C GLU A 59 -1.59 -14.53 -41.30
N ALA A 60 -2.67 -13.88 -41.72
CA ALA A 60 -3.30 -12.79 -40.97
C ALA A 60 -3.84 -13.27 -39.62
N GLU A 61 -4.47 -14.45 -39.56
CA GLU A 61 -4.95 -15.04 -38.30
C GLU A 61 -3.80 -15.31 -37.31
N LYS A 62 -2.69 -15.90 -37.78
CA LYS A 62 -1.49 -16.14 -36.94
C LYS A 62 -0.86 -14.84 -36.43
N THR A 63 -0.83 -13.81 -37.28
CA THR A 63 -0.24 -12.51 -36.91
C THR A 63 -1.12 -11.82 -35.86
N PHE A 64 -2.43 -11.88 -36.03
CA PHE A 64 -3.40 -11.34 -35.09
C PHE A 64 -3.34 -12.05 -33.73
N ASP A 65 -3.31 -13.38 -33.70
CA ASP A 65 -3.15 -14.16 -32.46
C ASP A 65 -1.86 -13.80 -31.72
N ARG A 66 -0.74 -13.69 -32.44
CA ARG A 66 0.55 -13.28 -31.86
C ARG A 66 0.49 -11.88 -31.26
N TYR A 67 -0.15 -10.94 -31.96
CA TYR A 67 -0.31 -9.57 -31.50
C TYR A 67 -1.18 -9.49 -30.24
N SER A 68 -2.34 -10.14 -30.24
CA SER A 68 -3.25 -10.21 -29.09
C SER A 68 -2.56 -10.82 -27.86
N LYS A 69 -1.83 -11.93 -28.02
CA LYS A 69 -1.03 -12.53 -26.94
C LYS A 69 0.07 -11.59 -26.44
N SER A 70 0.69 -10.81 -27.32
CA SER A 70 1.72 -9.83 -26.91
C SER A 70 1.13 -8.70 -26.08
N ILE A 71 -0.06 -8.22 -26.43
CA ILE A 71 -0.76 -7.18 -25.66
C ILE A 71 -1.12 -7.70 -24.27
N ILE A 72 -1.75 -8.88 -24.18
CA ILE A 72 -2.13 -9.51 -22.90
C ILE A 72 -0.91 -9.66 -21.99
N ARG A 73 0.21 -10.19 -22.51
CA ARG A 73 1.45 -10.32 -21.73
C ARG A 73 1.98 -8.99 -21.20
N THR A 74 1.85 -7.92 -21.99
CA THR A 74 2.31 -6.59 -21.59
C THR A 74 1.45 -6.03 -20.46
N ILE A 75 0.13 -6.20 -20.55
CA ILE A 75 -0.81 -5.78 -19.49
C ILE A 75 -0.54 -6.58 -18.21
N ASP A 76 -0.42 -7.92 -18.29
CA ASP A 76 -0.10 -8.77 -17.14
C ASP A 76 1.24 -8.39 -16.48
N ALA A 77 2.23 -8.00 -17.27
CA ALA A 77 3.52 -7.52 -16.75
C ALA A 77 3.37 -6.17 -16.03
N TYR A 78 2.58 -5.25 -16.59
CA TYR A 78 2.30 -3.96 -15.99
C TYR A 78 1.53 -4.10 -14.67
N GLU A 79 0.49 -4.92 -14.63
CA GLU A 79 -0.32 -5.18 -13.43
C GLU A 79 0.52 -5.80 -12.30
N ARG A 80 1.33 -6.82 -12.61
CA ARG A 80 2.26 -7.42 -11.62
C ARG A 80 3.27 -6.41 -11.09
N ASN A 81 3.79 -5.54 -11.95
CA ASN A 81 4.71 -4.49 -11.52
C ASN A 81 4.01 -3.46 -10.61
N ASN A 82 2.80 -3.01 -10.98
CA ASN A 82 2.02 -2.09 -10.16
C ASN A 82 1.68 -2.68 -8.79
N GLN A 83 1.28 -3.96 -8.77
CA GLN A 83 1.06 -4.71 -7.53
C GLN A 83 2.32 -4.74 -6.65
N ARG A 84 3.48 -5.04 -7.25
CA ARG A 84 4.76 -5.04 -6.54
C ARG A 84 5.07 -3.67 -5.94
N MET A 85 4.82 -2.58 -6.68
CA MET A 85 5.03 -1.22 -6.20
C MET A 85 4.14 -0.89 -4.99
N HIS A 86 2.87 -1.29 -5.02
CA HIS A 86 1.99 -1.14 -3.87
C HIS A 86 2.45 -1.95 -2.65
N LEU A 87 2.94 -3.19 -2.84
CA LEU A 87 3.48 -4.00 -1.74
C LEU A 87 4.75 -3.38 -1.14
N LEU A 88 5.66 -2.86 -1.98
CA LEU A 88 6.86 -2.16 -1.53
C LEU A 88 6.51 -0.89 -0.75
N ALA A 89 5.53 -0.10 -1.24
CA ALA A 89 5.04 1.07 -0.52
C ALA A 89 4.42 0.69 0.83
N ALA A 90 3.58 -0.35 0.87
CA ALA A 90 2.99 -0.85 2.11
C ALA A 90 4.06 -1.22 3.15
N TYR A 91 5.11 -1.94 2.73
CA TYR A 91 6.23 -2.29 3.59
C TYR A 91 6.91 -1.05 4.19
N GLY A 92 7.20 -0.04 3.35
CA GLY A 92 7.76 1.23 3.82
C GLY A 92 6.89 1.93 4.87
N TYR A 93 5.58 1.97 4.65
CA TYR A 93 4.63 2.56 5.61
C TYR A 93 4.53 1.76 6.91
N PHE A 94 4.60 0.43 6.87
CA PHE A 94 4.60 -0.39 8.09
C PHE A 94 5.87 -0.21 8.92
N VAL A 95 7.04 -0.12 8.30
CA VAL A 95 8.29 0.22 9.00
C VAL A 95 8.19 1.62 9.61
N ALA A 96 7.67 2.60 8.85
CA ALA A 96 7.45 3.95 9.35
C ALA A 96 6.40 4.00 10.48
N ALA A 97 5.40 3.12 10.48
CA ALA A 97 4.43 3.00 11.57
C ALA A 97 5.09 2.41 12.82
N ALA A 98 5.89 1.36 12.68
CA ALA A 98 6.61 0.73 13.80
C ALA A 98 7.55 1.71 14.52
N THR A 99 8.23 2.60 13.78
CA THR A 99 9.05 3.66 14.38
C THR A 99 8.22 4.65 15.20
N SER A 100 7.06 5.09 14.68
CA SER A 100 6.15 5.97 15.42
C SER A 100 5.51 5.29 16.64
N LEU A 101 5.21 3.99 16.55
CA LEU A 101 4.76 3.19 17.69
C LEU A 101 5.84 3.12 18.78
N THR A 102 7.10 2.94 18.38
CA THR A 102 8.24 2.93 19.31
C THR A 102 8.33 4.27 20.05
N SER A 103 8.19 5.40 19.35
CA SER A 103 8.15 6.72 19.99
C SER A 103 6.97 6.86 20.97
N ALA A 104 5.78 6.40 20.60
CA ALA A 104 4.62 6.40 21.49
C ALA A 104 4.87 5.58 22.77
N ILE A 105 5.48 4.39 22.65
CA ILE A 105 5.84 3.54 23.79
C ILE A 105 6.85 4.24 24.70
N LEU A 106 7.84 4.95 24.14
CA LEU A 106 8.82 5.71 24.92
C LEU A 106 8.16 6.83 25.72
N GLU A 107 7.26 7.60 25.12
CA GLU A 107 6.50 8.65 25.81
C GLU A 107 5.61 8.07 26.92
N LEU A 108 4.92 6.96 26.63
CA LEU A 108 4.09 6.27 27.62
C LEU A 108 4.92 5.78 28.82
N ARG A 109 6.07 5.14 28.57
CA ARG A 109 6.99 4.71 29.62
C ARG A 109 7.47 5.88 30.46
N SER A 110 7.74 7.02 29.82
CA SER A 110 8.17 8.26 30.47
C SER A 110 7.11 8.84 31.39
N LEU A 111 5.83 8.80 30.98
CA LEU A 111 4.68 9.18 31.80
C LEU A 111 4.50 8.25 33.00
N LEU A 112 4.59 6.93 32.78
CA LEU A 112 4.45 5.93 33.85
C LEU A 112 5.55 6.02 34.91
N ARG A 113 6.78 6.37 34.50
CA ARG A 113 7.92 6.56 35.41
C ARG A 113 7.88 7.89 36.17
N GLY A 114 7.40 8.97 35.55
CA GLY A 114 7.25 10.28 36.19
C GLY A 114 6.01 10.43 37.10
N ASN A 115 5.14 9.42 37.12
CA ASN A 115 3.99 9.31 38.04
C ASN A 115 4.31 8.49 39.31
N ARG A 116 5.56 8.05 39.48
CA ARG A 116 6.13 7.54 40.73
C ARG A 116 7.04 8.62 41.33
#